data_AF-A0A381W0A5-F1
#
_entry.id   AF-A0A381W0A5-F1
#
_cell.length_a   1.000
_cell.length_b   1.000
_cell.length_c   1.000
_cell.angle_alpha   90.00
_cell.angle_beta   90.00
_cell.angle_gamma   90.00
#
_symmetry.space_group_name_H-M   'P 1'
#
loop_
_entity.id
_entity.type
_entity.pdbx_description
1 polymer ?
#
loop_
_entity_poly.entity_id
_entity_poly.type
_entity_poly.pdbx_seq_one_letter_code
_entity_poly.pdbx_strand_id
1 'polypeptide(L)'
;NMTSMIFKMAKPSTGESVYSSNSLNENISIVFDLKDVRVSEEIVDERITDGYLNEQLNELFINLIKELKESAEIKVYSELL
;
A
#
# COMPACT_ATOMS: atom_id res chain seq x y z
N ASN A 1 -22.81 -14.60 -32.10
CA ASN A 1 -21.41 -14.89 -31.79
C ASN A 1 -20.71 -13.57 -31.48
N MET A 2 -20.66 -13.14 -30.22
CA MET A 2 -19.95 -11.91 -29.85
C MET A 2 -18.48 -12.26 -29.63
N THR A 3 -17.63 -11.74 -30.51
CA THR A 3 -16.17 -11.87 -30.34
C THR A 3 -15.74 -10.75 -29.40
N SER A 4 -15.39 -11.09 -28.15
CA SER A 4 -14.80 -10.13 -27.23
C SER A 4 -13.39 -9.79 -27.71
N MET A 5 -13.07 -8.50 -27.77
CA MET A 5 -11.73 -8.02 -28.13
C MET A 5 -11.07 -7.42 -26.89
N ILE A 6 -9.84 -7.85 -26.62
CA ILE A 6 -9.06 -7.40 -25.47
C ILE A 6 -8.02 -6.38 -25.98
N PHE A 7 -7.97 -5.24 -25.31
CA PHE A 7 -7.04 -4.15 -25.58
C PHE A 7 -6.20 -3.89 -24.34
N LYS A 8 -4.89 -3.72 -24.50
CA LYS A 8 -3.97 -3.37 -23.41
C LYS A 8 -3.66 -1.88 -23.48
N MET A 9 -3.99 -1.13 -22.43
CA MET A 9 -3.70 0.30 -22.34
C MET A 9 -2.58 0.56 -21.33
N ALA A 10 -1.76 1.56 -21.61
CA ALA A 10 -0.80 2.08 -20.64
C ALA A 10 -1.53 2.81 -19.50
N LYS A 11 -0.91 2.85 -18.31
CA LYS A 11 -1.43 3.63 -17.19
C LYS A 11 -1.40 5.12 -17.56
N PRO A 12 -2.45 5.90 -17.25
CA PRO A 12 -2.43 7.35 -17.47
C PRO A 12 -1.26 8.01 -16.77
N SER A 13 -0.61 8.95 -17.44
CA SER A 13 0.50 9.74 -16.90
C SER A 13 0.15 11.23 -16.89
N THR A 14 0.72 11.96 -15.93
CA THR A 14 0.45 13.39 -15.77
C THR A 14 1.01 14.17 -16.96
N GLY A 15 0.15 14.93 -17.64
CA GLY A 15 0.53 15.71 -18.82
C GLY A 15 0.25 15.02 -20.17
N GLU A 16 -0.17 13.76 -20.17
CA GLU A 16 -0.63 13.05 -21.36
C GLU A 16 -2.16 12.98 -21.41
N SER A 17 -2.77 13.42 -22.52
CA SER A 17 -4.22 13.36 -22.75
C SER A 17 -4.64 12.29 -23.75
N VAL A 18 -3.75 11.87 -24.65
CA VAL A 18 -4.05 10.93 -25.73
C VAL A 18 -3.46 9.56 -25.43
N TYR A 19 -4.30 8.53 -25.51
CA TYR A 19 -3.92 7.14 -25.28
C TYR A 19 -4.39 6.28 -26.44
N SER A 20 -3.56 5.32 -26.86
CA SER A 20 -3.92 4.39 -27.94
C SER A 20 -3.66 2.95 -27.53
N SER A 21 -4.47 2.02 -28.05
CA SER A 21 -4.27 0.59 -27.89
C SER A 21 -4.61 -0.16 -29.17
N ASN A 22 -3.88 -1.24 -29.42
CA ASN A 22 -4.10 -2.13 -30.55
C ASN A 22 -4.62 -3.48 -30.06
N SER A 23 -5.43 -4.14 -30.89
CA SER A 23 -5.81 -5.54 -30.69
C SER A 23 -4.57 -6.44 -30.76
N LEU A 24 -4.66 -7.65 -30.19
CA LEU A 24 -3.55 -8.61 -30.16
C LEU A 24 -2.98 -8.96 -31.56
N ASN A 25 -3.82 -8.87 -32.58
CA ASN A 25 -3.47 -9.13 -33.99
C ASN A 25 -3.25 -7.84 -34.80
N GLU A 26 -3.20 -6.68 -34.14
CA GLU A 26 -2.94 -5.36 -34.74
C GLU A 26 -3.94 -4.90 -35.82
N ASN A 27 -5.05 -5.62 -36.02
CA ASN A 27 -6.04 -5.30 -37.04
C ASN A 27 -7.00 -4.17 -36.62
N ILE A 28 -7.06 -3.83 -35.33
CA ILE A 28 -7.95 -2.79 -34.79
C ILE A 28 -7.17 -1.92 -33.80
N SER A 29 -7.25 -0.61 -34.00
CA SER A 29 -6.69 0.41 -33.11
C SER A 29 -7.80 1.25 -32.49
N ILE A 30 -7.66 1.58 -31.21
CA ILE A 30 -8.55 2.49 -30.49
C ILE A 30 -7.71 3.66 -29.97
N VAL A 31 -8.21 4.88 -30.17
CA VAL A 31 -7.59 6.12 -29.68
C VAL A 31 -8.59 6.83 -28.76
N PHE A 32 -8.13 7.20 -27.56
CA PHE A 32 -8.85 7.98 -26.57
C PHE A 32 -8.15 9.31 -26.38
N ASP A 33 -8.89 10.41 -26.51
CA ASP A 33 -8.44 11.74 -26.11
C ASP A 33 -9.23 12.16 -24.86
N LEU A 34 -8.54 12.22 -23.73
CA LEU A 34 -9.10 12.54 -22.43
C LEU A 34 -9.03 14.05 -22.20
N LYS A 35 -10.19 14.69 -22.05
CA LYS A 35 -10.27 16.15 -21.83
C LYS A 35 -9.64 16.61 -20.51
N ASP A 36 -9.61 15.74 -19.51
CA ASP A 36 -9.02 15.99 -18.20
C ASP A 36 -8.60 14.64 -17.58
N VAL A 37 -7.36 14.54 -17.11
CA VAL A 37 -6.81 13.34 -16.48
C VAL A 37 -6.53 13.66 -15.03
N ARG A 38 -7.41 13.23 -14.13
CA ARG A 38 -7.21 13.34 -12.69
C ARG A 38 -6.41 12.14 -12.21
N VAL A 39 -5.12 12.34 -12.00
CA VAL A 39 -4.30 11.39 -11.24
C VAL A 39 -4.53 11.73 -9.78
N SER A 40 -5.11 10.81 -9.01
CA SER A 40 -5.16 10.97 -7.56
C SER A 40 -3.74 10.95 -7.03
N GLU A 41 -3.27 12.06 -6.47
CA GLU A 41 -2.15 12.02 -5.55
C GLU A 41 -2.63 11.21 -4.35
N GLU A 42 -2.24 9.94 -4.29
CA GLU A 42 -2.33 9.19 -3.06
C GLU A 42 -1.33 9.86 -2.11
N ILE A 43 -1.80 10.87 -1.37
CA ILE A 43 -1.10 11.33 -0.18
C ILE A 43 -1.35 10.22 0.85
N VAL A 44 -0.65 9.11 0.69
CA VAL A 44 -0.31 8.28 1.85
C VAL A 44 0.56 9.22 2.67
N ASP A 45 -0.03 9.83 3.70
CA ASP A 45 0.78 10.52 4.70
C ASP A 45 1.54 9.43 5.44
N GLU A 46 2.68 9.02 4.87
CA GLU A 46 3.56 7.98 5.41
C GLU A 46 3.86 8.26 6.90
N ARG A 47 3.85 9.52 7.31
CA ARG A 47 4.03 9.93 8.72
C ARG A 47 2.89 9.46 9.63
N ILE A 48 1.64 9.47 9.14
CA ILE A 48 0.49 8.97 9.87
C ILE A 48 0.59 7.45 9.99
N THR A 49 0.90 6.75 8.89
CA THR A 49 1.05 5.29 8.89
C THR A 49 2.21 4.83 9.78
N ASP A 50 3.35 5.50 9.72
CA ASP A 50 4.52 5.22 10.56
C ASP A 50 4.24 5.45 12.05
N GLY A 51 3.54 6.53 12.39
CA GLY A 51 3.13 6.84 13.76
C GLY A 51 2.22 5.76 14.35
N TYR A 52 1.14 5.40 13.64
CA TYR A 52 0.22 4.36 14.09
C TYR A 52 0.87 2.98 14.18
N LEU A 53 1.74 2.62 13.24
CA LEU A 53 2.48 1.36 13.30
C LEU A 53 3.42 1.31 14.50
N ASN A 54 4.12 2.41 14.78
CA ASN A 54 5.03 2.50 15.92
C ASN A 54 4.31 2.43 17.26
N GLU A 55 3.12 3.06 17.39
CA GLU A 55 2.27 2.94 18.58
C GLU A 55 1.81 1.50 18.82
N GLN A 56 1.32 0.81 17.78
CA GLN A 56 0.90 -0.59 17.88
C GLN A 56 2.04 -1.53 18.26
N LEU A 57 3.24 -1.32 17.66
CA LEU A 57 4.43 -2.08 17.99
C LEU A 57 4.88 -1.88 19.44
N ASN A 58 4.76 -0.65 19.95
CA ASN A 58 5.12 -0.35 21.33
C ASN A 58 4.19 -1.06 22.33
N GLU A 59 2.88 -1.03 22.10
CA GLU A 59 1.92 -1.77 22.94
C GLU A 59 2.15 -3.29 22.88
N LEU A 60 2.42 -3.83 21.70
CA LEU A 60 2.76 -5.25 21.55
C LEU A 60 4.03 -5.61 22.32
N PHE A 61 5.07 -4.77 22.25
CA PHE A 61 6.32 -4.98 22.96
C PHE A 61 6.14 -4.94 24.48
N ILE A 62 5.39 -3.96 25.00
CA ILE A 62 5.09 -3.84 26.44
C ILE A 62 4.36 -5.08 26.95
N ASN A 63 3.35 -5.55 26.21
CA ASN A 63 2.59 -6.75 26.57
C ASN A 63 3.47 -8.00 26.57
N LEU A 64 4.34 -8.16 25.57
CA LEU A 64 5.29 -9.28 25.52
C LEU A 64 6.23 -9.27 26.72
N ILE A 65 6.83 -8.12 27.07
CA ILE A 65 7.72 -8.01 28.24
C ILE A 65 6.97 -8.36 29.53
N LYS A 66 5.70 -7.95 29.64
CA LYS A 66 4.85 -8.28 30.79
C LYS A 66 4.60 -9.78 30.90
N GLU A 67 4.19 -10.44 29.82
CA GLU A 67 3.96 -11.89 29.79
C GLU A 67 5.23 -12.68 30.13
N LEU A 68 6.37 -12.27 29.58
CA LEU A 68 7.67 -12.89 29.88
C LEU A 68 8.06 -12.70 31.35
N LYS A 69 7.81 -11.51 31.92
CA LYS A 69 8.07 -11.24 33.33
C LYS A 69 7.17 -12.06 34.25
N GLU A 70 5.89 -12.20 33.91
CA GLU A 70 4.90 -12.94 34.71
C GLU A 70 5.14 -14.46 34.67
N SER A 71 5.66 -14.98 33.55
CA SER A 71 5.98 -16.41 33.39
C SER A 71 7.36 -16.82 33.93
N ALA A 72 8.24 -15.86 34.22
CA ALA A 72 9.58 -16.13 34.72
C ALA A 72 9.65 -16.22 36.25
N GLU A 73 10.40 -17.19 36.78
CA GLU A 73 10.79 -17.22 38.20
C GLU A 73 11.92 -16.20 38.44
N ILE A 74 11.56 -14.96 38.78
CA ILE A 74 12.53 -13.88 39.03
C ILE A 74 12.87 -13.83 40.53
N LYS A 75 14.11 -14.16 40.90
CA LYS A 75 14.63 -14.00 42.27
C LYS A 75 15.40 -12.70 42.40
N VAL A 76 14.86 -11.78 43.19
CA VAL A 76 15.53 -10.51 43.52
C VAL A 76 16.17 -10.65 44.89
N TYR A 77 17.50 -10.66 44.92
CA TYR A 77 18.26 -10.60 46.16
C TYR A 77 18.68 -9.15 46.38
N SER A 78 18.18 -8.52 47.46
CA SER A 78 18.56 -7.16 47.83
C SER A 78 19.26 -7.20 49.18
N GLU A 79 20.41 -6.53 49.30
CA GLU A 79 21.17 -6.37 50.56
C GLU A 79 20.65 -5.19 51.41
N LEU A 80 19.44 -4.69 51.16
CA LEU A 80 18.83 -3.66 51.98
C LEU A 80 18.34 -4.27 53.30
N LEU A 81 19.15 -4.05 54.35
CA LEU A 81 18.79 -4.18 55.77
C LEU A 81 17.65 -3.24 56.16
#